data_AF-A0A9P6KXV5-F1
#
_entry.id   AF-A0A9P6KXV5-F1
#
_cell.length_a   1.000
_cell.length_b   1.000
_cell.length_c   1.000
_cell.angle_alpha   90.00
_cell.angle_beta   90.00
_cell.angle_gamma   90.00
#
_symmetry.space_group_name_H-M   'P 1'
#
loop_
_entity.id
_entity.type
_entity.pdbx_description
1 polymer ?
#
loop_
_entity_poly.entity_id
_entity_poly.type
_entity_poly.pdbx_seq_one_letter_code
_entity_poly.pdbx_strand_id
1 'polypeptide(L)'
;MEGCKYIILGADVIKNRPNILMEIVNSLLPRERKQVLRITEEAIKEEFEDIFKTEIGELNLCTTGKHRIITTSETPICQRNGRIPISQEGIVADEIEKNLRLGIIRESRSPWCSRIVLASKADGSWRMCIGYRSLNQITIRDSYMSPRVDEIYDELSKARIFSILDATSGYYQIAMEESDKEKTAFSFKGRLYEYNRMPFGLCNAPETFQRAMDAIFRTENRKFVIPYLDDIIVYSQRIEDHEKHLKVVLGKLKGAGVSLNKKNASF
;
A
#
# COMPACT_ATOMS: atom_id res chain seq x y z
N MET A 1 10.49 24.23 26.80
CA MET A 1 10.26 24.31 25.33
C MET A 1 9.15 23.34 25.01
N GLU A 2 7.94 23.89 24.88
CA GLU A 2 6.69 23.17 24.62
C GLU A 2 6.65 22.77 23.14
N GLY A 3 6.55 21.47 22.84
CA GLY A 3 6.66 21.02 21.46
C GLY A 3 6.23 19.59 21.21
N CYS A 4 4.96 19.27 21.46
CA CYS A 4 4.19 18.30 20.69
C CYS A 4 2.75 18.33 21.18
N LYS A 5 1.81 18.66 20.30
CA LYS A 5 0.37 18.63 20.61
C LYS A 5 -0.30 17.96 19.41
N TYR A 6 -0.78 16.73 19.62
CA TYR A 6 -1.67 15.90 18.78
C TYR A 6 -1.01 14.96 17.75
N ILE A 7 -1.25 13.65 17.90
CA ILE A 7 -0.95 12.62 16.89
C ILE A 7 -2.22 11.78 16.71
N ILE A 8 -2.62 11.57 15.47
CA ILE A 8 -3.65 10.62 15.05
C ILE A 8 -2.91 9.45 14.36
N LEU A 9 -3.00 8.24 14.93
CA LEU A 9 -2.25 7.06 14.46
C LEU A 9 -3.17 6.01 13.84
N GLY A 10 -2.78 5.52 12.66
CA GLY A 10 -3.20 4.24 12.08
C GLY A 10 -2.72 3.03 12.90
N ALA A 11 -3.58 2.05 13.14
CA ALA A 11 -3.35 0.94 14.09
C ALA A 11 -2.26 -0.09 13.69
N ASP A 12 -1.74 -0.10 12.47
CA ASP A 12 -0.80 -1.14 12.01
C ASP A 12 0.67 -0.67 11.82
N VAL A 13 0.96 0.63 11.92
CA VAL A 13 2.34 1.17 11.92
C VAL A 13 3.16 0.64 13.12
N ILE A 14 2.47 0.19 14.17
CA ILE A 14 3.06 -0.34 15.42
C ILE A 14 3.74 -1.71 15.21
N LYS A 15 3.42 -2.47 14.15
CA LYS A 15 3.83 -3.89 14.08
C LYS A 15 5.23 -4.15 13.52
N ASN A 16 5.81 -3.28 12.69
CA ASN A 16 7.04 -3.62 11.95
C ASN A 16 8.25 -2.68 12.16
N ARG A 17 8.10 -1.52 12.83
CA ARG A 17 9.20 -0.66 13.32
C ARG A 17 8.81 0.09 14.60
N PRO A 18 8.83 -0.55 15.78
CA PRO A 18 8.22 -0.01 16.99
C PRO A 18 8.93 1.20 17.63
N ASN A 19 10.22 1.43 17.38
CA ASN A 19 10.97 2.31 18.29
C ASN A 19 10.81 3.82 18.03
N ILE A 20 10.63 4.26 16.79
CA ILE A 20 10.72 5.71 16.47
C ILE A 20 9.36 6.41 16.56
N LEU A 21 8.29 5.78 16.06
CA LEU A 21 6.94 6.32 16.23
C LEU A 21 6.46 6.22 17.68
N MET A 22 6.88 5.21 18.45
CA MET A 22 6.49 5.09 19.87
C MET A 22 7.15 6.16 20.75
N GLU A 23 8.35 6.65 20.46
CA GLU A 23 8.95 7.77 21.21
C GLU A 23 8.17 9.08 21.03
N ILE A 24 7.72 9.36 19.80
CA ILE A 24 6.91 10.54 19.48
C ILE A 24 5.50 10.42 20.11
N VAL A 25 4.94 9.21 20.13
CA VAL A 25 3.60 8.90 20.65
C VAL A 25 3.50 8.85 22.17
N ASN A 26 4.57 8.43 22.86
CA ASN A 26 4.60 8.27 24.32
C ASN A 26 4.76 9.60 25.10
N SER A 27 4.86 10.73 24.40
CA SER A 27 5.04 12.06 25.00
C SER A 27 3.74 12.86 25.24
N LEU A 28 2.55 12.30 24.97
CA LEU A 28 1.31 13.06 24.82
C LEU A 28 0.25 12.89 25.93
N LEU A 29 -0.50 13.96 26.20
CA LEU A 29 -1.60 14.01 27.19
C LEU A 29 -2.96 13.47 26.64
N PRO A 30 -3.76 12.72 27.45
CA PRO A 30 -4.93 11.97 26.94
C PRO A 30 -6.21 12.76 26.58
N ARG A 31 -6.44 13.95 27.15
CA ARG A 31 -7.74 14.65 27.06
C ARG A 31 -7.97 15.37 25.74
N GLU A 32 -6.88 15.84 25.15
CA GLU A 32 -6.81 16.65 23.94
C GLU A 32 -6.96 15.78 22.66
N ARG A 33 -6.50 14.52 22.69
CA ARG A 33 -6.68 13.52 21.62
C ARG A 33 -8.15 13.30 21.26
N LYS A 34 -9.05 13.18 22.25
CA LYS A 34 -10.48 12.86 22.05
C LYS A 34 -11.29 13.91 21.29
N GLN A 35 -10.87 15.17 21.33
CA GLN A 35 -11.65 16.29 20.78
C GLN A 35 -11.31 16.54 19.30
N VAL A 36 -10.03 16.33 18.93
CA VAL A 36 -9.56 16.33 17.54
C VAL A 36 -10.16 15.14 16.78
N LEU A 37 -10.02 13.93 17.32
CA LEU A 37 -10.59 12.69 16.78
C LEU A 37 -12.06 12.87 16.35
N ARG A 38 -12.89 13.43 17.23
CA ARG A 38 -14.33 13.50 17.02
C ARG A 38 -14.77 14.46 15.91
N ILE A 39 -14.15 15.64 15.83
CA ILE A 39 -14.50 16.67 14.83
C ILE A 39 -13.99 16.27 13.45
N THR A 40 -12.80 15.66 13.39
CA THR A 40 -12.17 15.26 12.14
C THR A 40 -12.78 13.97 11.60
N GLU A 41 -13.19 13.01 12.45
CA GLU A 41 -13.87 11.78 12.04
C GLU A 41 -15.29 12.02 11.50
N GLU A 42 -16.12 12.80 12.20
CA GLU A 42 -17.53 12.98 11.84
C GLU A 42 -17.67 13.77 10.53
N ALA A 43 -16.89 14.83 10.33
CA ALA A 43 -16.95 15.66 9.13
C ALA A 43 -16.37 15.00 7.87
N ILE A 44 -15.39 14.10 8.02
CA ILE A 44 -14.68 13.48 6.88
C ILE A 44 -15.34 12.17 6.44
N LYS A 45 -15.90 11.39 7.37
CA LYS A 45 -16.53 10.10 7.03
C LYS A 45 -17.78 10.28 6.17
N GLU A 46 -18.56 11.35 6.33
CA GLU A 46 -19.77 11.57 5.51
C GLU A 46 -19.44 11.99 4.07
N GLU A 47 -18.44 12.86 3.85
CA GLU A 47 -18.11 13.39 2.53
C GLU A 47 -17.26 12.42 1.68
N PHE A 48 -16.45 11.59 2.33
CA PHE A 48 -15.49 10.70 1.68
C PHE A 48 -15.71 9.22 2.01
N GLU A 49 -16.89 8.78 2.47
CA GLU A 49 -17.11 7.36 2.83
C GLU A 49 -16.72 6.39 1.70
N ASP A 50 -16.94 6.82 0.46
CA ASP A 50 -16.71 6.05 -0.75
C ASP A 50 -15.23 5.72 -1.01
N ILE A 51 -14.28 6.45 -0.43
CA ILE A 51 -12.85 6.13 -0.52
C ILE A 51 -12.45 5.02 0.45
N PHE A 52 -13.17 4.85 1.57
CA PHE A 52 -12.83 3.90 2.62
C PHE A 52 -13.39 2.53 2.31
N LYS A 53 -12.53 1.64 1.81
CA LYS A 53 -12.93 0.30 1.34
C LYS A 53 -12.20 -0.80 2.08
N THR A 54 -12.96 -1.84 2.43
CA THR A 54 -12.42 -3.07 3.01
C THR A 54 -11.78 -3.97 1.96
N GLU A 55 -12.27 -3.91 0.71
CA GLU A 55 -11.75 -4.68 -0.42
C GLU A 55 -11.64 -3.82 -1.68
N ILE A 56 -10.67 -4.13 -2.53
CA ILE A 56 -10.50 -3.49 -3.83
C ILE A 56 -11.40 -4.21 -4.84
N GLY A 57 -12.41 -3.53 -5.37
CA GLY A 57 -13.22 -4.02 -6.50
C GLY A 57 -12.61 -3.69 -7.86
N GLU A 58 -13.13 -4.28 -8.93
CA GLU A 58 -12.65 -4.15 -10.31
C GLU A 58 -12.43 -2.69 -10.76
N LEU A 59 -13.29 -1.76 -10.32
CA LEU A 59 -13.28 -0.35 -10.72
C LEU A 59 -12.28 0.53 -9.96
N ASN A 60 -11.64 0.02 -8.90
CA ASN A 60 -10.72 0.80 -8.06
C ASN A 60 -9.30 0.64 -8.57
N LEU A 61 -8.99 1.33 -9.66
CA LEU A 61 -7.63 1.44 -10.18
C LEU A 61 -7.16 2.87 -10.03
N CYS A 62 -5.96 3.02 -9.50
CA CYS A 62 -5.23 4.26 -9.57
C CYS A 62 -5.07 4.62 -11.05
N THR A 63 -5.56 5.79 -11.42
CA THR A 63 -5.46 6.31 -12.80
C THR A 63 -4.03 6.69 -13.17
N THR A 64 -3.15 6.78 -12.18
CA THR A 64 -1.78 7.28 -12.33
C THR A 64 -0.79 6.12 -12.48
N GLY A 65 -0.48 5.81 -13.74
CA GLY A 65 0.60 4.89 -14.10
C GLY A 65 0.21 3.42 -14.10
N LYS A 66 1.09 2.61 -14.70
CA LYS A 66 1.04 1.15 -14.70
C LYS A 66 2.39 0.60 -14.28
N HIS A 67 2.39 -0.55 -13.63
CA HIS A 67 3.62 -1.26 -13.30
C HIS A 67 4.16 -2.00 -14.53
N ARG A 68 5.45 -1.82 -14.78
CA ARG A 68 6.19 -2.50 -15.86
C ARG A 68 7.34 -3.31 -15.29
N ILE A 69 7.64 -4.42 -15.93
CA ILE A 69 8.73 -5.32 -15.54
C ILE A 69 9.72 -5.39 -16.71
N ILE A 70 10.71 -4.50 -16.66
CA ILE A 70 11.79 -4.45 -17.66
C ILE A 70 12.85 -5.46 -17.26
N THR A 71 13.06 -6.46 -18.09
CA THR A 71 14.00 -7.56 -17.86
C THR A 71 15.25 -7.42 -18.73
N THR A 72 16.38 -7.92 -18.25
CA THR A 72 17.64 -8.00 -19.03
C THR A 72 17.64 -9.15 -20.04
N SER A 73 16.68 -10.09 -19.90
CA SER A 73 16.47 -11.22 -20.78
C SER A 73 14.99 -11.49 -20.93
N GLU A 74 14.55 -11.77 -22.16
CA GLU A 74 13.18 -12.19 -22.46
C GLU A 74 12.99 -13.71 -22.32
N THR A 75 14.02 -14.44 -21.87
CA THR A 75 13.93 -15.89 -21.67
C THR A 75 13.04 -16.19 -20.45
N PRO A 76 11.92 -16.91 -20.60
CA PRO A 76 11.00 -17.15 -19.50
C PRO A 76 11.61 -18.01 -18.39
N ILE A 77 11.37 -17.61 -17.15
CA ILE A 77 11.72 -18.40 -15.96
C ILE A 77 10.47 -19.13 -15.46
N CYS A 78 10.55 -20.46 -15.42
CA CYS A 78 9.49 -21.33 -14.89
C CYS A 78 10.01 -22.14 -13.71
N GLN A 79 9.45 -21.87 -12.52
CA GLN A 79 9.76 -22.56 -11.28
C GLN A 79 8.55 -23.37 -10.83
N ARG A 80 8.77 -24.66 -10.57
CA ARG A 80 7.75 -25.50 -9.95
C ARG A 80 7.49 -25.05 -8.52
N ASN A 81 6.22 -25.12 -8.12
CA ASN A 81 5.87 -25.00 -6.72
C ASN A 81 6.55 -26.08 -5.89
N GLY A 82 6.99 -25.70 -4.69
CA GLY A 82 7.27 -26.69 -3.65
C GLY A 82 5.98 -27.37 -3.20
N ARG A 83 6.11 -28.42 -2.39
CA ARG A 83 4.95 -29.07 -1.77
C ARG A 83 4.25 -28.08 -0.84
N ILE A 84 3.01 -27.73 -1.17
CA ILE A 84 2.11 -27.02 -0.26
C ILE A 84 1.48 -28.08 0.66
N PRO A 85 1.57 -27.93 2.00
CA PRO A 85 0.91 -28.83 2.92
C PRO A 85 -0.61 -28.88 2.68
N ILE A 86 -1.21 -30.08 2.75
CA ILE A 86 -2.66 -30.29 2.50
C ILE A 86 -3.51 -29.38 3.39
N SER A 87 -3.11 -29.19 4.66
CA SER A 87 -3.78 -28.29 5.60
C SER A 87 -3.79 -26.82 5.17
N GLN A 88 -2.91 -26.43 4.25
CA GLN A 88 -2.76 -25.06 3.76
C GLN A 88 -3.28 -24.87 2.33
N GLU A 89 -3.67 -25.95 1.64
CA GLU A 89 -4.20 -25.86 0.28
C GLU A 89 -5.51 -25.06 0.22
N GLY A 90 -6.37 -25.19 1.25
CA GLY A 90 -7.61 -24.43 1.34
C GLY A 90 -7.35 -22.92 1.34
N ILE A 91 -6.36 -22.47 2.12
CA ILE A 91 -5.97 -21.06 2.19
C ILE A 91 -5.57 -20.51 0.81
N VAL A 92 -4.82 -21.30 0.04
CA VAL A 92 -4.38 -20.90 -1.31
C VAL A 92 -5.55 -20.88 -2.27
N ALA A 93 -6.43 -21.89 -2.22
CA ALA A 93 -7.60 -21.97 -3.07
C ALA A 93 -8.56 -20.79 -2.83
N ASP A 94 -8.86 -20.48 -1.57
CA ASP A 94 -9.76 -19.40 -1.16
C ASP A 94 -9.21 -18.03 -1.62
N GLU A 95 -7.90 -17.81 -1.48
CA GLU A 95 -7.25 -16.56 -1.90
C GLU A 95 -7.22 -16.40 -3.42
N ILE A 96 -7.00 -17.50 -4.17
CA ILE A 96 -7.09 -17.48 -5.64
C ILE A 96 -8.52 -17.18 -6.10
N GLU A 97 -9.52 -17.85 -5.52
CA GLU A 97 -10.93 -17.61 -5.86
C GLU A 97 -11.35 -16.17 -5.56
N LYS A 98 -10.95 -15.66 -4.39
CA LYS A 98 -11.15 -14.26 -4.02
C LYS A 98 -10.51 -13.32 -5.05
N ASN A 99 -9.25 -13.54 -5.40
CA ASN A 99 -8.52 -12.65 -6.30
C ASN A 99 -9.04 -12.73 -7.75
N LEU A 100 -9.56 -13.87 -8.18
CA LEU A 100 -10.27 -14.00 -9.46
C LEU A 100 -11.57 -13.18 -9.44
N ARG A 101 -12.38 -13.32 -8.39
CA ARG A 101 -13.64 -12.57 -8.22
C ARG A 101 -13.44 -11.06 -8.19
N LEU A 102 -12.33 -10.60 -7.61
CA LEU A 102 -11.97 -9.18 -7.54
C LEU A 102 -11.25 -8.66 -8.80
N GLY A 103 -11.02 -9.51 -9.79
CA GLY A 103 -10.29 -9.17 -11.01
C GLY A 103 -8.81 -8.86 -10.77
N ILE A 104 -8.24 -9.23 -9.62
CA ILE A 104 -6.83 -9.01 -9.27
C ILE A 104 -5.93 -9.92 -10.08
N ILE A 105 -6.38 -11.15 -10.31
CA ILE A 105 -5.71 -12.14 -11.17
C ILE A 105 -6.66 -12.62 -12.27
N ARG A 106 -6.09 -13.27 -13.29
CA ARG A 106 -6.82 -13.98 -14.35
C ARG A 106 -6.13 -15.29 -14.70
N GLU A 107 -6.81 -16.17 -15.42
CA GLU A 107 -6.18 -17.35 -16.01
C GLU A 107 -5.09 -16.94 -17.01
N SER A 108 -4.01 -17.72 -17.04
CA SER A 108 -2.84 -17.43 -17.87
C SER A 108 -2.47 -18.62 -18.75
N ARG A 109 -1.76 -18.31 -19.84
CA ARG A 109 -1.03 -19.28 -20.69
C ARG A 109 0.46 -18.89 -20.79
N SER A 110 0.94 -18.12 -19.82
CA SER A 110 2.29 -17.57 -19.77
C SER A 110 3.36 -18.66 -19.82
N PRO A 111 4.48 -18.43 -20.52
CA PRO A 111 5.65 -19.29 -20.44
C PRO A 111 6.43 -19.08 -19.13
N TRP A 112 6.13 -18.02 -18.37
CA TRP A 112 6.69 -17.75 -17.05
C TRP A 112 5.90 -18.47 -15.96
N CYS A 113 6.57 -18.80 -14.86
CA CYS A 113 5.90 -19.31 -13.66
C CYS A 113 6.77 -19.08 -12.43
N SER A 114 6.25 -18.32 -11.47
CA SER A 114 6.83 -18.14 -10.15
C SER A 114 6.12 -19.04 -9.13
N ARG A 115 6.85 -19.41 -8.07
CA ARG A 115 6.33 -20.31 -7.03
C ARG A 115 5.43 -19.60 -6.03
N ILE A 116 4.40 -20.27 -5.53
CA ILE A 116 3.64 -19.84 -4.36
C ILE A 116 4.50 -20.04 -3.09
N VAL A 117 4.45 -19.05 -2.21
CA VAL A 117 5.09 -19.05 -0.89
C VAL A 117 4.04 -18.67 0.14
N LEU A 118 3.93 -19.44 1.21
CA LEU A 118 3.05 -19.13 2.33
C LEU A 118 3.86 -18.48 3.45
N ALA A 119 3.40 -17.33 3.92
CA ALA A 119 4.00 -16.61 5.05
C ALA A 119 3.01 -16.57 6.22
N SER A 120 3.47 -16.94 7.42
CA SER A 120 2.69 -16.82 8.65
C SER A 120 2.66 -15.36 9.12
N LYS A 121 1.48 -14.86 9.46
CA LYS A 121 1.32 -13.58 10.15
C LYS A 121 1.44 -13.76 11.66
N ALA A 122 1.68 -12.66 12.37
CA ALA A 122 1.76 -12.64 13.83
C ALA A 122 0.44 -13.05 14.51
N ASP A 123 -0.69 -12.89 13.84
CA ASP A 123 -2.01 -13.31 14.32
C ASP A 123 -2.30 -14.82 14.11
N GLY A 124 -1.33 -15.58 13.61
CA GLY A 124 -1.46 -17.01 13.31
C GLY A 124 -2.13 -17.32 11.97
N SER A 125 -2.64 -16.32 11.26
CA SER A 125 -3.17 -16.50 9.89
C SER A 125 -2.04 -16.62 8.86
N TRP A 126 -2.36 -17.11 7.67
CA TRP A 126 -1.40 -17.25 6.58
C TRP A 126 -1.67 -16.22 5.48
N ARG A 127 -0.61 -15.85 4.75
CA ARG A 127 -0.68 -15.01 3.56
C ARG A 127 -0.09 -15.77 2.37
N MET A 128 -0.83 -15.83 1.28
CA MET A 128 -0.32 -16.27 -0.01
C MET A 128 0.55 -15.17 -0.61
N CYS A 129 1.79 -15.52 -0.92
CA CYS A 129 2.75 -14.66 -1.61
C CYS A 129 3.27 -15.38 -2.85
N ILE A 130 3.71 -14.62 -3.86
CA ILE A 130 4.42 -15.18 -5.01
C ILE A 130 5.91 -14.88 -4.88
N GLY A 131 6.72 -15.92 -5.05
CA GLY A 131 8.17 -15.86 -4.86
C GLY A 131 8.92 -15.34 -6.08
N TYR A 132 8.85 -14.03 -6.35
CA TYR A 132 9.49 -13.40 -7.52
C TYR A 132 11.03 -13.24 -7.44
N ARG A 133 11.73 -14.00 -6.60
CA ARG A 133 13.19 -13.79 -6.42
C ARG A 133 13.97 -13.95 -7.71
N SER A 134 13.66 -14.98 -8.49
CA SER A 134 14.34 -15.27 -9.76
C SER A 134 14.01 -14.23 -10.83
N LEU A 135 12.74 -13.79 -10.88
CA LEU A 135 12.33 -12.69 -11.75
C LEU A 135 13.06 -11.40 -11.38
N ASN A 136 13.05 -11.03 -10.10
CA ASN A 136 13.70 -9.82 -9.59
C ASN A 136 15.22 -9.77 -9.81
N GLN A 137 15.89 -10.92 -10.01
CA GLN A 137 17.32 -10.95 -10.33
C GLN A 137 17.62 -10.50 -11.76
N ILE A 138 16.67 -10.72 -12.69
CA ILE A 138 16.80 -10.32 -14.10
C ILE A 138 16.05 -9.03 -14.41
N THR A 139 15.22 -8.52 -13.49
CA THR A 139 14.56 -7.23 -13.62
C THR A 139 15.57 -6.10 -13.43
N ILE A 140 15.57 -5.14 -14.37
CA ILE A 140 16.35 -3.90 -14.25
C ILE A 140 15.76 -3.08 -13.09
N ARG A 141 16.61 -2.73 -12.12
CA ARG A 141 16.19 -1.96 -10.95
C ARG A 141 15.80 -0.55 -11.33
N ASP A 142 14.65 -0.12 -10.81
CA ASP A 142 14.21 1.27 -10.93
C ASP A 142 15.17 2.16 -10.12
N SER A 143 15.60 3.27 -10.71
CA SER A 143 16.49 4.25 -10.07
C SER A 143 15.72 5.39 -9.40
N TYR A 144 14.39 5.25 -9.28
CA TYR A 144 13.57 6.20 -8.54
C TYR A 144 14.04 6.30 -7.09
N MET A 145 14.38 7.51 -6.67
CA MET A 145 14.82 7.76 -5.30
C MET A 145 13.63 8.23 -4.47
N SER A 146 13.10 7.33 -3.65
CA SER A 146 12.16 7.71 -2.61
C SER A 146 12.83 8.65 -1.60
N PRO A 147 12.07 9.55 -0.93
CA PRO A 147 12.60 10.43 0.09
C PRO A 147 13.35 9.66 1.17
N ARG A 148 14.46 10.23 1.66
CA ARG A 148 15.18 9.65 2.80
C ARG A 148 14.37 9.81 4.06
N VAL A 149 14.43 8.80 4.92
CA VAL A 149 13.71 8.81 6.20
C VAL A 149 14.12 10.01 7.06
N ASP A 150 15.40 10.39 7.08
CA ASP A 150 15.88 11.55 7.85
C ASP A 150 15.29 12.87 7.32
N GLU A 151 15.14 13.01 6.00
CA GLU A 151 14.49 14.19 5.40
C GLU A 151 13.01 14.27 5.78
N ILE A 152 12.33 13.12 5.81
CA ILE A 152 10.93 13.04 6.26
C ILE A 152 10.85 13.50 7.72
N TYR A 153 11.77 13.06 8.59
CA TYR A 153 11.78 13.51 9.99
C TYR A 153 12.00 15.00 10.14
N ASP A 154 12.94 15.58 9.39
CA ASP A 154 13.19 17.04 9.43
C ASP A 154 11.97 17.85 9.00
N GLU A 155 11.20 17.37 8.03
CA GLU A 155 9.95 18.00 7.61
C GLU A 155 8.85 17.84 8.66
N LEU A 156 8.69 16.63 9.20
CA LEU A 156 7.69 16.34 10.23
C LEU A 156 7.99 17.06 11.54
N SER A 157 9.26 17.28 11.90
CA SER A 157 9.67 17.99 13.12
C SER A 157 9.06 19.40 13.24
N LYS A 158 8.68 19.99 12.10
CA LYS A 158 8.08 21.31 12.04
C LYS A 158 6.59 21.26 12.37
N ALA A 159 5.90 20.13 12.23
CA ALA A 159 4.46 20.03 12.48
C ALA A 159 4.12 19.71 13.94
N ARG A 160 2.87 20.00 14.30
CA ARG A 160 2.30 19.65 15.61
C ARG A 160 1.32 18.50 15.51
N ILE A 161 0.57 18.43 14.40
CA ILE A 161 -0.54 17.51 14.16
C ILE A 161 -0.20 16.64 12.96
N PHE A 162 -0.48 15.34 13.09
CA PHE A 162 -0.23 14.35 12.04
C PHE A 162 -1.42 13.40 11.90
N SER A 163 -1.72 13.00 10.67
CA SER A 163 -2.58 11.87 10.32
C SER A 163 -1.83 10.96 9.37
N ILE A 164 -1.95 9.65 9.57
CA ILE A 164 -1.38 8.64 8.69
C ILE A 164 -2.52 7.89 8.04
N LEU A 165 -2.57 7.94 6.71
CA LEU A 165 -3.57 7.24 5.90
C LEU A 165 -2.91 6.03 5.22
N ASP A 166 -3.49 4.85 5.44
CA ASP A 166 -3.05 3.58 4.84
C ASP A 166 -3.84 3.32 3.55
N ALA A 167 -3.16 3.20 2.41
CA ALA A 167 -3.80 2.83 1.16
C ALA A 167 -4.23 1.35 1.20
N THR A 168 -5.52 1.04 0.99
CA THR A 168 -6.02 -0.36 1.04
C THR A 168 -5.24 -1.22 0.07
N SER A 169 -4.58 -2.28 0.56
CA SER A 169 -3.86 -3.23 -0.29
C SER A 169 -3.02 -2.53 -1.38
N GLY A 170 -2.27 -1.49 -0.98
CA GLY A 170 -1.71 -0.42 -1.81
C GLY A 170 -1.31 -0.82 -3.23
N TYR A 171 -0.46 -1.84 -3.37
CA TYR A 171 0.05 -2.23 -4.70
C TYR A 171 -1.02 -2.72 -5.67
N TYR A 172 -2.07 -3.40 -5.19
CA TYR A 172 -3.16 -3.85 -6.06
C TYR A 172 -3.98 -2.69 -6.66
N GLN A 173 -3.77 -1.45 -6.21
CA GLN A 173 -4.42 -0.30 -6.82
C GLN A 173 -3.75 0.11 -8.14
N ILE A 174 -2.50 -0.28 -8.38
CA ILE A 174 -1.78 -0.01 -9.63
C ILE A 174 -2.02 -1.17 -10.60
N ALA A 175 -2.42 -0.85 -11.84
CA ALA A 175 -2.57 -1.85 -12.90
C ALA A 175 -1.20 -2.35 -13.38
N MET A 176 -1.12 -3.63 -13.75
CA MET A 176 0.01 -4.14 -14.53
C MET A 176 -0.09 -3.67 -15.98
N GLU A 177 1.05 -3.38 -16.61
CA GLU A 177 1.11 -3.25 -18.07
C GLU A 177 0.77 -4.59 -18.72
N GLU A 178 -0.06 -4.55 -19.77
CA GLU A 178 -0.65 -5.77 -20.36
C GLU A 178 0.43 -6.75 -20.84
N SER A 179 1.49 -6.23 -21.46
CA SER A 179 2.62 -7.02 -21.97
C SER A 179 3.48 -7.65 -20.87
N ASP A 180 3.40 -7.16 -19.64
CA ASP A 180 4.22 -7.64 -18.52
C ASP A 180 3.44 -8.52 -17.54
N LYS A 181 2.12 -8.68 -17.71
CA LYS A 181 1.29 -9.54 -16.87
C LYS A 181 1.80 -10.97 -16.85
N GLU A 182 2.21 -11.51 -18.00
CA GLU A 182 2.67 -12.89 -18.12
C GLU A 182 3.87 -13.19 -17.19
N LYS A 183 4.75 -12.21 -16.93
CA LYS A 183 5.93 -12.36 -16.05
C LYS A 183 5.53 -12.57 -14.58
N THR A 184 4.31 -12.19 -14.22
CA THR A 184 3.75 -12.38 -12.86
C THR A 184 3.08 -13.74 -12.66
N ALA A 185 3.13 -14.61 -13.66
CA ALA A 185 2.39 -15.86 -13.63
C ALA A 185 2.83 -16.80 -12.50
N PHE A 186 1.89 -17.57 -11.96
CA PHE A 186 2.10 -18.60 -10.96
C PHE A 186 1.12 -19.75 -11.20
N SER A 187 1.48 -20.96 -10.74
CA SER A 187 0.63 -22.14 -10.90
C SER A 187 -0.01 -22.58 -9.58
N PHE A 188 -1.17 -23.22 -9.65
CA PHE A 188 -1.77 -23.96 -8.54
C PHE A 188 -2.66 -25.08 -9.08
N LYS A 189 -2.47 -26.32 -8.57
CA LYS A 189 -3.24 -27.52 -8.96
C LYS A 189 -3.41 -27.70 -10.49
N GLY A 190 -2.33 -27.51 -11.24
CA GLY A 190 -2.31 -27.70 -12.70
C GLY A 190 -2.92 -26.56 -13.52
N ARG A 191 -3.37 -25.47 -12.87
CA ARG A 191 -3.83 -24.23 -13.53
C ARG A 191 -2.79 -23.15 -13.37
N LEU A 192 -2.76 -22.22 -14.33
CA LEU A 192 -1.85 -21.08 -14.34
C LEU A 192 -2.66 -19.78 -14.25
N TYR A 193 -2.17 -18.85 -13.44
CA TYR A 193 -2.77 -17.55 -13.21
C TYR A 193 -1.73 -16.46 -13.34
N GLU A 194 -2.14 -15.25 -13.66
CA GLU A 194 -1.30 -14.06 -13.69
C GLU A 194 -2.02 -12.85 -13.12
N TYR A 195 -1.27 -11.84 -12.69
CA TYR A 195 -1.83 -10.65 -12.05
C TYR A 195 -2.24 -9.58 -13.07
N ASN A 196 -3.46 -9.07 -12.93
CA ASN A 196 -3.91 -7.86 -13.59
C ASN A 196 -3.45 -6.58 -12.87
N ARG A 197 -3.19 -6.69 -11.57
CA ARG A 197 -2.81 -5.60 -10.67
C ARG A 197 -1.46 -5.87 -10.05
N MET A 198 -0.67 -4.84 -9.76
CA MET A 198 0.71 -4.98 -9.31
C MET A 198 0.81 -5.84 -8.03
N PRO A 199 1.41 -7.04 -8.10
CA PRO A 199 1.51 -7.91 -6.95
C PRO A 199 2.64 -7.51 -6.00
N PHE A 200 2.48 -7.88 -4.73
CA PHE A 200 3.56 -7.82 -3.77
C PHE A 200 4.74 -8.73 -4.16
N GLY A 201 5.94 -8.32 -3.78
CA GLY A 201 7.17 -9.10 -3.96
C GLY A 201 7.94 -8.78 -5.25
N LEU A 202 7.39 -7.97 -6.15
CA LEU A 202 8.15 -7.41 -7.28
C LEU A 202 9.13 -6.35 -6.79
N CYS A 203 10.34 -6.37 -7.33
CA CYS A 203 11.44 -5.53 -6.84
C CYS A 203 11.26 -4.02 -7.05
N ASN A 204 10.48 -3.61 -8.04
CA ASN A 204 10.24 -2.19 -8.38
C ASN A 204 8.80 -1.73 -8.03
N ALA A 205 8.04 -2.56 -7.31
CA ALA A 205 6.67 -2.20 -6.91
C ALA A 205 6.63 -0.96 -5.99
N PRO A 206 7.50 -0.86 -4.96
CA PRO A 206 7.57 0.34 -4.11
C PRO A 206 7.78 1.64 -4.90
N GLU A 207 8.74 1.62 -5.83
CA GLU A 207 9.12 2.77 -6.65
C GLU A 207 8.00 3.19 -7.60
N THR A 208 7.29 2.21 -8.17
CA THR A 208 6.12 2.47 -9.02
C THR A 208 5.01 3.14 -8.22
N PHE A 209 4.71 2.64 -7.03
CA PHE A 209 3.69 3.20 -6.17
C PHE A 209 4.07 4.60 -5.69
N GLN A 210 5.32 4.79 -5.26
CA GLN A 210 5.84 6.09 -4.83
C GLN A 210 5.72 7.13 -5.96
N ARG A 211 6.12 6.78 -7.19
CA ARG A 211 5.99 7.68 -8.35
C ARG A 211 4.53 8.07 -8.62
N ALA A 212 3.59 7.14 -8.45
CA ALA A 212 2.17 7.43 -8.60
C ALA A 212 1.69 8.42 -7.52
N MET A 213 2.08 8.21 -6.25
CA MET A 213 1.72 9.12 -5.16
C MET A 213 2.35 10.49 -5.30
N ASP A 214 3.62 10.56 -5.70
CA ASP A 214 4.31 11.83 -5.94
C ASP A 214 3.69 12.61 -7.10
N ALA A 215 3.14 11.92 -8.10
CA ALA A 215 2.38 12.55 -9.18
C ALA A 215 1.00 13.06 -8.71
N ILE A 216 0.28 12.28 -7.88
CA ILE A 216 -1.03 12.68 -7.30
C ILE A 216 -0.87 13.92 -6.40
N PHE A 217 0.14 13.92 -5.54
CA PHE A 217 0.40 14.98 -4.56
C PHE A 217 1.43 16.00 -5.03
N ARG A 218 1.74 16.08 -6.33
CA ARG A 218 2.82 16.92 -6.87
C ARG A 218 2.82 18.37 -6.34
N THR A 219 1.64 18.95 -6.12
CA THR A 219 1.48 20.33 -5.67
C THR A 219 1.50 20.49 -4.15
N GLU A 220 1.21 19.44 -3.40
CA GLU A 220 1.06 19.42 -1.93
C GLU A 220 2.26 18.75 -1.21
N ASN A 221 3.03 17.94 -1.94
CA ASN A 221 4.14 17.16 -1.41
C ASN A 221 5.16 18.07 -0.71
N ARG A 222 5.62 17.66 0.47
CA ARG A 222 6.53 18.40 1.36
C ARG A 222 6.01 19.77 1.84
N LYS A 223 4.73 20.10 1.62
CA LYS A 223 4.06 21.26 2.22
C LYS A 223 3.23 20.85 3.44
N PHE A 224 2.36 19.87 3.25
CA PHE A 224 1.49 19.32 4.30
C PHE A 224 1.14 17.84 4.10
N VAL A 225 1.71 17.21 3.06
CA VAL A 225 1.59 15.77 2.82
C VAL A 225 2.93 15.20 2.39
N ILE A 226 3.29 14.03 2.90
CA ILE A 226 4.44 13.23 2.49
C ILE A 226 3.92 11.82 2.22
N PRO A 227 3.77 11.42 0.94
CA PRO A 227 3.58 10.03 0.60
C PRO A 227 4.89 9.27 0.79
N TYR A 228 4.84 8.13 1.47
CA TYR A 228 5.99 7.27 1.69
C TYR A 228 5.57 5.81 1.62
N LEU A 229 5.95 5.12 0.55
CA LEU A 229 5.50 3.76 0.28
C LEU A 229 3.96 3.69 0.35
N ASP A 230 3.40 2.79 1.13
CA ASP A 230 1.95 2.60 1.28
C ASP A 230 1.29 3.60 2.25
N ASP A 231 2.09 4.38 2.99
CA ASP A 231 1.62 5.36 3.99
C ASP A 231 1.56 6.77 3.39
N ILE A 232 0.47 7.50 3.66
CA ILE A 232 0.33 8.91 3.31
C ILE A 232 0.27 9.72 4.60
N ILE A 233 1.33 10.48 4.87
CA ILE A 233 1.46 11.26 6.10
C ILE A 233 0.99 12.68 5.83
N VAL A 234 -0.10 13.09 6.46
CA VAL A 234 -0.61 14.47 6.43
C VAL A 234 -0.16 15.16 7.71
N TYR A 235 0.37 16.37 7.62
CA TYR A 235 0.93 17.08 8.78
C TYR A 235 0.59 18.57 8.77
N SER A 236 0.43 19.16 9.94
CA SER A 236 -0.03 20.55 10.10
C SER A 236 0.40 21.17 11.42
N GLN A 237 0.37 22.51 11.49
CA GLN A 237 0.67 23.27 12.72
C GLN A 237 -0.55 23.49 13.61
N ARG A 238 -1.73 23.63 12.98
CA ARG A 238 -2.99 23.99 13.61
C ARG A 238 -4.10 23.03 13.17
N ILE A 239 -5.08 22.83 14.04
CA ILE A 239 -6.17 21.88 13.78
C ILE A 239 -7.07 22.35 12.63
N GLU A 240 -7.30 23.67 12.53
CA GLU A 240 -8.14 24.25 11.47
C GLU A 240 -7.52 24.09 10.08
N ASP A 241 -6.18 24.10 10.02
CA ASP A 241 -5.44 23.85 8.77
C ASP A 241 -5.42 22.35 8.45
N HIS A 242 -5.33 21.50 9.48
CA HIS A 242 -5.28 20.05 9.31
C HIS A 242 -6.54 19.49 8.67
N GLU A 243 -7.72 19.96 9.07
CA GLU A 243 -8.98 19.55 8.45
C GLU A 243 -9.01 19.90 6.95
N LYS A 244 -8.54 21.10 6.58
CA LYS A 244 -8.44 21.53 5.17
C LYS A 244 -7.45 20.67 4.39
N HIS A 245 -6.29 20.40 4.97
CA HIS A 245 -5.27 19.55 4.35
C HIS A 245 -5.79 18.13 4.11
N LEU A 246 -6.50 17.55 5.09
CA LEU A 246 -7.13 16.24 4.95
C LEU A 246 -8.17 16.23 3.83
N LYS A 247 -9.05 17.24 3.75
CA LYS A 247 -10.03 17.36 2.65
C LYS A 247 -9.36 17.42 1.28
N VAL A 248 -8.27 18.18 1.16
CA VAL A 248 -7.49 18.24 -0.09
C VAL A 248 -6.88 16.88 -0.42
N VAL A 249 -6.25 16.22 0.56
CA VAL A 249 -5.60 14.91 0.37
C VAL A 249 -6.62 13.85 -0.05
N LEU A 250 -7.75 13.76 0.66
CA LEU A 250 -8.81 12.81 0.36
C LEU A 250 -9.47 13.08 -0.99
N GLY A 251 -9.68 14.36 -1.34
CA GLY A 251 -10.18 14.76 -2.66
C GLY A 251 -9.24 14.34 -3.79
N LYS A 252 -7.92 14.48 -3.62
CA LYS A 252 -6.92 14.02 -4.60
C LYS A 252 -6.92 12.51 -4.76
N LEU A 253 -6.97 11.76 -3.64
CA LEU A 253 -7.01 10.30 -3.68
C LEU A 253 -8.29 9.80 -4.35
N LYS A 254 -9.45 10.38 -4.00
CA LYS A 254 -10.74 10.10 -4.64
C LYS A 254 -10.69 10.35 -6.15
N GLY A 255 -10.16 11.51 -6.57
CA GLY A 255 -9.98 11.85 -7.99
C GLY A 255 -9.01 10.92 -8.73
N ALA A 256 -8.01 10.39 -8.03
CA ALA A 256 -7.05 9.43 -8.58
C ALA A 256 -7.54 7.97 -8.56
N GLY A 257 -8.69 7.68 -7.94
CA GLY A 257 -9.20 6.32 -7.77
C GLY A 257 -8.48 5.50 -6.70
N VAL A 258 -7.71 6.15 -5.82
CA VAL A 258 -6.98 5.49 -4.73
C VAL A 258 -7.90 5.32 -3.53
N SER A 259 -8.05 4.08 -3.06
CA SER A 259 -8.88 3.72 -1.90
C SER A 259 -8.06 3.60 -0.61
N LEU A 260 -8.68 3.95 0.52
CA LEU A 260 -8.07 3.91 1.86
C LEU A 260 -8.66 2.79 2.71
N ASN A 261 -7.83 2.23 3.58
CA ASN A 261 -8.19 1.04 4.36
C ASN A 261 -9.11 1.41 5.51
N LYS A 262 -10.37 0.93 5.46
CA LYS A 262 -11.37 1.24 6.50
C LYS A 262 -10.99 0.73 7.90
N LYS A 263 -10.15 -0.30 8.02
CA LYS A 263 -9.71 -0.83 9.32
C LYS A 263 -8.51 -0.08 9.91
N ASN A 264 -7.69 0.52 9.07
CA ASN A 264 -6.43 1.15 9.47
C ASN A 264 -6.48 2.69 9.38
N ALA A 265 -7.51 3.25 8.75
CA ALA A 265 -7.85 4.65 8.82
C ALA A 265 -8.45 4.98 10.19
N SER A 266 -7.59 5.11 11.20
CA SER A 266 -7.92 5.84 12.40
C SER A 266 -7.59 7.31 12.15
N PHE A 267 -8.64 8.10 11.99
CA PHE A 267 -8.55 9.56 12.09
C PHE A 267 -8.57 9.98 13.56
#